data_AF-A0A1W1HF95-F1
#
_entry.id   AF-A0A1W1HF95-F1
#
_cell.length_a   1.000
_cell.length_b   1.000
_cell.length_c   1.000
_cell.angle_alpha   90.00
_cell.angle_beta   90.00
_cell.angle_gamma   90.00
#
_symmetry.space_group_name_H-M   'P 1'
#
loop_
_entity.id
_entity.type
_entity.pdbx_description
1 polymer ?
#
loop_
_entity_poly.entity_id
_entity_poly.type
_entity_poly.pdbx_seq_one_letter_code
_entity_poly.pdbx_strand_id
1 'polypeptide(L)'
;MGIPINPKEYIKTTQRVLSSKTNIFETFPLCVKNIIEQKLWEKVEDKNGNYFKSFEALCKHPLWHGLELSIDDLLMYLKNAPDVKSMVIGELEALKDQKDNEAGPGRGKKKQGSNTTMFSKTEDKPKQSRGTTYLSKRLKRDNPELFSKVASGELSAHRAAVLAGIKKPMLQVRADDLQAALDKLLKYYSKSDIAAAIENIQ
;
A
#
# COMPACT_ATOMS: atom_id res chain seq x y z
N MET A 1 36.80 -13.16 20.61
CA MET A 1 36.74 -11.99 21.52
C MET A 1 36.03 -10.87 20.77
N GLY A 2 34.75 -10.62 21.05
CA GLY A 2 34.00 -9.56 20.38
C GLY A 2 34.34 -8.21 21.02
N ILE A 3 34.97 -7.32 20.27
CA ILE A 3 35.12 -5.92 20.68
C ILE A 3 33.69 -5.37 20.89
N PRO A 4 33.40 -4.66 21.99
CA PRO A 4 32.10 -4.02 22.16
C PRO A 4 31.91 -3.00 21.04
N ILE A 5 31.13 -3.37 20.03
CA ILE A 5 30.80 -2.50 18.90
C ILE A 5 29.82 -1.47 19.43
N ASN A 6 30.28 -0.22 19.59
CA ASN A 6 29.39 0.89 19.88
C ASN A 6 28.46 1.09 18.66
N PRO A 7 27.14 0.85 18.79
CA PRO A 7 26.23 0.84 17.65
C PRO A 7 26.20 2.17 16.89
N LYS A 8 26.29 3.30 17.61
CA LYS A 8 26.30 4.65 17.01
C LYS A 8 27.58 4.88 16.19
N GLU A 9 28.74 4.45 16.69
CA GLU A 9 30.01 4.56 15.96
C GLU A 9 30.07 3.63 14.74
N TYR A 10 29.43 2.46 14.83
CA TYR A 10 29.36 1.52 13.71
C TYR A 10 28.51 2.07 12.54
N ILE A 11 27.37 2.71 12.86
CA ILE A 11 26.54 3.38 11.85
C ILE A 11 27.30 4.53 11.21
N LYS A 12 28.00 5.37 11.98
CA LYS A 12 28.86 6.43 11.42
C LYS A 12 29.94 5.88 10.50
N THR A 13 30.55 4.75 10.86
CA THR A 13 31.53 4.07 10.01
C THR A 13 30.89 3.62 8.70
N THR A 14 29.68 3.06 8.77
CA THR A 14 28.89 2.65 7.59
C THR A 14 28.53 3.83 6.70
N GLN A 15 28.13 4.97 7.27
CA GLN A 15 27.87 6.22 6.54
C GLN A 15 29.12 6.76 5.84
N ARG A 16 30.29 6.64 6.49
CA ARG A 16 31.57 7.02 5.89
C ARG A 16 31.93 6.13 4.70
N VAL A 17 31.66 4.82 4.79
CA VAL A 17 31.82 3.88 3.68
C VAL A 17 30.91 4.27 2.51
N LEU A 18 29.67 4.68 2.77
CA LEU A 18 28.74 5.16 1.74
C LEU A 18 29.20 6.46 1.06
N SER A 19 29.79 7.35 1.84
CA SER A 19 30.36 8.61 1.32
C SER A 19 31.70 8.41 0.61
N SER A 20 32.38 7.30 0.90
CA SER A 20 33.64 6.93 0.27
C SER A 20 33.40 6.34 -1.12
N LYS A 21 34.13 6.85 -2.11
CA LYS A 21 34.08 6.31 -3.48
C LYS A 21 34.91 5.04 -3.66
N THR A 22 35.68 4.64 -2.64
CA THR A 22 36.64 3.53 -2.72
C THR A 22 36.08 2.30 -2.03
N ASN A 23 36.05 1.16 -2.73
CA ASN A 23 35.66 -0.17 -2.24
C ASN A 23 34.27 -0.26 -1.59
N ILE A 24 33.33 0.60 -1.98
CA ILE A 24 31.96 0.59 -1.44
C ILE A 24 31.28 -0.76 -1.64
N PHE A 25 31.45 -1.40 -2.81
CA PHE A 25 30.82 -2.70 -3.12
C PHE A 25 31.42 -3.89 -2.37
N GLU A 26 32.58 -3.73 -1.73
CA GLU A 26 33.23 -4.77 -0.93
C GLU A 26 33.00 -4.55 0.56
N THR A 27 33.10 -3.30 1.02
CA THR A 27 33.05 -2.95 2.43
C THR A 27 31.63 -2.69 2.94
N PHE A 28 30.77 -2.09 2.12
CA PHE A 28 29.39 -1.78 2.53
C PHE A 28 28.55 -3.03 2.80
N PRO A 29 28.60 -4.11 1.99
CA PRO A 29 27.87 -5.34 2.31
C PRO A 29 28.29 -5.96 3.65
N LEU A 30 29.58 -5.88 4.00
CA LEU A 30 30.07 -6.37 5.30
C LEU A 30 29.51 -5.54 6.46
N CYS A 31 29.42 -4.22 6.29
CA CYS A 31 28.77 -3.35 7.27
C CYS A 31 27.29 -3.69 7.45
N VAL A 32 26.56 -3.86 6.34
CA VAL A 32 25.13 -4.23 6.36
C VAL A 32 24.92 -5.58 7.05
N LYS A 33 25.75 -6.58 6.72
CA LYS A 33 25.70 -7.90 7.36
C LYS A 33 25.82 -7.80 8.88
N ASN A 34 26.81 -7.08 9.38
CA ASN A 34 27.01 -6.90 10.82
C ASN A 34 25.87 -6.12 11.49
N ILE A 35 25.29 -5.12 10.80
CA ILE A 35 24.12 -4.40 11.30
C ILE A 35 22.94 -5.36 11.49
N ILE A 36 22.72 -6.29 10.55
CA ILE A 36 21.68 -7.33 10.59
C ILE A 36 21.94 -8.36 11.68
N GLU A 37 23.10 -9.00 11.68
CA GLU A 37 23.42 -10.06 12.64
C GLU A 37 23.35 -9.59 14.09
N GLN A 38 23.73 -8.33 14.35
CA GLN A 38 23.76 -7.77 15.71
C GLN A 38 22.55 -6.90 16.04
N LYS A 39 21.60 -6.78 15.10
CA LYS A 39 20.40 -5.93 15.21
C LYS A 39 20.71 -4.52 15.70
N LEU A 40 21.74 -3.89 15.12
CA LEU A 40 22.27 -2.63 15.65
C LEU A 40 21.24 -1.49 15.62
N TRP A 41 20.23 -1.56 14.74
CA TRP A 41 19.13 -0.58 14.69
C TRP A 41 18.32 -0.53 15.99
N GLU A 42 18.14 -1.65 16.68
CA GLU A 42 17.36 -1.72 17.93
C GLU A 42 18.07 -1.00 19.09
N LYS A 43 19.37 -0.75 18.95
CA LYS A 43 20.23 -0.17 19.99
C LYS A 43 20.60 1.29 19.71
N VAL A 44 20.08 1.85 18.62
CA VAL A 44 20.42 3.21 18.17
C VAL A 44 19.17 4.07 18.26
N GLU A 45 19.35 5.22 18.92
CA GLU A 45 18.29 6.19 19.13
C GLU A 45 18.27 7.23 18.02
N ASP A 46 17.06 7.61 17.62
CA ASP A 46 16.78 8.76 16.78
C ASP A 46 16.94 10.08 17.56
N LYS A 47 16.73 11.22 16.88
CA LYS A 47 16.77 12.56 17.49
C LYS A 47 15.78 12.74 18.65
N ASN A 48 14.71 11.95 18.68
CA ASN A 48 13.66 12.01 19.68
C ASN A 48 13.89 11.01 20.83
N GLY A 49 15.01 10.28 20.83
CA GLY A 49 15.34 9.26 21.82
C GLY A 49 14.61 7.92 21.61
N ASN A 50 13.97 7.71 20.45
CA ASN A 50 13.30 6.45 20.13
C ASN A 50 14.27 5.51 19.40
N TYR A 51 14.19 4.22 19.74
CA TYR A 51 14.89 3.17 18.99
C TYR A 51 14.22 2.89 17.65
N PHE A 52 15.02 2.50 16.66
CA PHE A 52 14.47 2.08 15.38
C PHE A 52 13.74 0.76 15.53
N LYS A 53 12.49 0.71 15.07
CA LYS A 53 11.66 -0.50 15.08
C LYS A 53 12.09 -1.53 14.04
N SER A 54 12.87 -1.13 13.05
CA SER A 54 13.28 -2.02 11.96
C SER A 54 14.54 -1.54 11.25
N PHE A 55 15.21 -2.49 10.60
CA PHE A 55 16.34 -2.20 9.71
C PHE A 55 15.93 -1.27 8.56
N GLU A 56 14.74 -1.46 7.98
CA GLU A 56 14.18 -0.57 6.95
C GLU A 56 14.06 0.88 7.44
N ALA A 57 13.62 1.07 8.69
CA ALA A 57 13.48 2.38 9.29
C ALA A 57 14.85 3.06 9.45
N LEU A 58 15.89 2.32 9.84
CA LEU A 58 17.25 2.83 9.92
C LEU A 58 17.78 3.24 8.54
N CYS A 59 17.56 2.40 7.51
CA CYS A 59 18.02 2.69 6.15
C CYS A 59 17.43 3.99 5.60
N LYS A 60 16.12 4.20 5.77
CA LYS A 60 15.42 5.38 5.24
C LYS A 60 15.62 6.65 6.06
N HIS A 61 16.08 6.53 7.30
CA HIS A 61 16.25 7.68 8.17
C HIS A 61 17.43 8.55 7.72
N PRO A 62 17.36 9.91 7.84
CA PRO A 62 18.40 10.78 7.31
C PRO A 62 19.81 10.51 7.90
N LEU A 63 20.85 10.93 7.19
CA LEU A 63 22.27 10.62 7.47
C LEU A 63 22.77 10.98 8.87
N TRP A 64 22.17 11.94 9.57
CA TRP A 64 22.54 12.26 10.95
C TRP A 64 22.32 11.11 11.97
N HIS A 65 21.44 10.15 11.68
CA HIS A 65 21.13 9.01 12.57
C HIS A 65 20.84 7.70 11.82
N GLY A 66 20.71 7.73 10.49
CA GLY A 66 20.42 6.58 9.63
C GLY A 66 21.31 6.56 8.39
N LEU A 67 20.89 5.86 7.34
CA LEU A 67 21.71 5.70 6.12
C LEU A 67 21.23 6.54 4.94
N GLU A 68 20.05 7.15 5.03
CA GLU A 68 19.40 7.94 3.96
C GLU A 68 19.41 7.23 2.60
N LEU A 69 19.16 5.92 2.64
CA LEU A 69 19.16 5.06 1.47
C LEU A 69 17.76 4.51 1.22
N SER A 70 17.37 4.54 -0.06
CA SER A 70 16.24 3.73 -0.48
C SER A 70 16.62 2.25 -0.44
N ILE A 71 15.61 1.39 -0.32
CA ILE A 71 15.83 -0.06 -0.36
C ILE A 71 16.34 -0.49 -1.73
N ASP A 72 15.90 0.17 -2.81
CA ASP A 72 16.37 -0.14 -4.16
C ASP A 72 17.86 0.18 -4.32
N ASP A 73 18.32 1.31 -3.77
CA ASP A 73 19.74 1.68 -3.76
C ASP A 73 20.55 0.72 -2.88
N LEU A 74 20.02 0.36 -1.71
CA LEU A 74 20.63 -0.66 -0.85
C LEU A 74 20.84 -1.98 -1.61
N LEU A 75 19.82 -2.46 -2.33
CA LEU A 75 19.93 -3.69 -3.13
C LEU A 75 20.90 -3.55 -4.30
N MET A 76 21.07 -2.35 -4.86
CA MET A 76 22.08 -2.06 -5.88
C MET A 76 23.50 -2.23 -5.32
N TYR A 77 23.79 -1.71 -4.13
CA TYR A 77 25.11 -1.89 -3.49
C TYR A 77 25.39 -3.33 -3.07
N LEU A 78 24.35 -4.12 -2.83
CA LEU A 78 24.46 -5.54 -2.46
C LEU A 78 24.50 -6.49 -3.67
N LYS A 79 24.57 -5.98 -4.89
CA LYS A 79 24.57 -6.80 -6.13
C LYS A 79 25.66 -7.89 -6.13
N ASN A 80 26.82 -7.59 -5.57
CA ASN A 80 27.97 -8.51 -5.53
C ASN A 80 28.02 -9.38 -4.27
N ALA A 81 27.02 -9.27 -3.38
CA ALA A 81 26.95 -9.99 -2.11
C ALA A 81 25.55 -10.64 -1.94
N PRO A 82 25.25 -11.71 -2.68
CA PRO A 82 23.92 -12.35 -2.68
C PRO A 82 23.50 -12.86 -1.29
N ASP A 83 24.45 -13.29 -0.48
CA ASP A 83 24.21 -13.79 0.89
C ASP A 83 23.71 -12.69 1.83
N VAL A 84 24.24 -11.47 1.70
CA VAL A 84 23.78 -10.33 2.50
C VAL A 84 22.44 -9.82 1.97
N LYS A 85 22.27 -9.88 0.64
CA LYS A 85 21.01 -9.50 -0.02
C LYS A 85 19.85 -10.37 0.46
N SER A 86 20.04 -11.69 0.59
CA SER A 86 18.99 -12.59 1.10
C SER A 86 18.65 -12.29 2.56
N MET A 87 19.63 -11.97 3.41
CA MET A 87 19.40 -11.53 4.79
C MET A 87 18.56 -10.25 4.86
N VAL A 88 18.89 -9.24 4.03
CA VAL A 88 18.12 -7.99 3.95
C VAL A 88 16.68 -8.27 3.51
N ILE A 89 16.49 -9.11 2.49
CA ILE A 89 15.14 -9.44 2.00
C ILE A 89 14.34 -10.17 3.07
N GLY A 90 14.92 -11.13 3.78
CA GLY A 90 14.26 -11.83 4.89
C GLY A 90 13.81 -10.90 6.00
N GLU A 91 14.66 -9.95 6.40
CA GLU A 91 14.30 -8.92 7.39
C GLU A 91 13.20 -7.97 6.88
N LEU A 92 13.20 -7.62 5.59
CA LEU A 92 12.15 -6.79 5.00
C LEU A 92 10.80 -7.52 4.88
N GLU A 93 10.82 -8.83 4.65
CA GLU A 93 9.61 -9.66 4.56
C GLU A 93 8.99 -9.90 5.94
N ALA A 94 9.81 -10.17 6.97
CA ALA A 94 9.34 -10.32 8.35
C ALA A 94 8.55 -9.09 8.87
N LEU A 95 8.88 -7.89 8.37
CA LEU A 95 8.17 -6.65 8.71
C LEU A 95 6.82 -6.49 7.98
N LYS A 96 6.68 -7.06 6.77
CA LYS A 96 5.40 -7.03 6.03
C LYS A 96 4.36 -7.88 6.74
N ASP A 97 4.77 -9.05 7.23
CA ASP A 97 3.90 -9.95 7.98
C ASP A 97 3.43 -9.34 9.31
N GLN A 98 4.24 -8.47 9.94
CA GLN A 98 3.83 -7.73 11.14
C GLN A 98 2.88 -6.56 10.81
N LYS A 99 3.11 -5.84 9.70
CA LYS A 99 2.22 -4.73 9.28
C LYS A 99 0.83 -5.19 8.85
N ASP A 100 0.70 -6.39 8.29
CA ASP A 100 -0.60 -6.93 7.91
C ASP A 100 -1.44 -7.40 9.11
N ASN A 101 -0.82 -7.58 10.28
CA ASN A 101 -1.50 -7.92 11.53
C ASN A 101 -1.84 -6.71 12.41
N GLU A 102 -1.21 -5.54 12.21
CA GLU A 102 -1.54 -4.28 12.89
C GLU A 102 -2.38 -3.34 12.00
N ALA A 103 -3.60 -3.76 11.64
CA ALA A 103 -4.59 -2.87 11.02
C ALA A 103 -5.21 -1.91 12.07
N GLY A 104 -4.41 -0.97 12.59
CA GLY A 104 -4.91 0.22 13.29
C GLY A 104 -5.51 1.24 12.31
N PRO A 105 -6.39 2.17 12.77
CA PRO A 105 -7.14 3.08 11.89
C PRO A 105 -6.25 4.25 11.42
N GLY A 106 -5.31 3.96 10.52
CA GLY A 106 -4.40 4.94 9.92
C GLY A 106 -4.99 5.57 8.66
N ARG A 107 -5.47 6.80 8.80
CA ARG A 107 -6.00 7.69 7.75
C ARG A 107 -4.99 7.85 6.59
N GLY A 108 -5.08 7.02 5.56
CA GLY A 108 -4.23 7.09 4.38
C GLY A 108 -4.39 8.42 3.64
N LYS A 109 -3.29 9.15 3.46
CA LYS A 109 -3.20 10.32 2.56
C LYS A 109 -3.76 9.92 1.18
N LYS A 110 -4.87 10.55 0.78
CA LYS A 110 -5.43 10.42 -0.57
C LYS A 110 -4.39 10.94 -1.57
N LYS A 111 -3.62 10.04 -2.22
CA LYS A 111 -3.00 10.37 -3.50
C LYS A 111 -4.15 10.60 -4.49
N GLN A 112 -4.27 11.82 -4.99
CA GLN A 112 -5.15 12.14 -6.12
C GLN A 112 -4.87 11.14 -7.24
N GLY A 113 -5.90 10.41 -7.65
CA GLY A 113 -5.82 9.50 -8.78
C GLY A 113 -5.59 10.31 -10.05
N SER A 114 -4.45 10.09 -10.70
CA SER A 114 -4.28 10.44 -12.11
C SER A 114 -5.23 9.56 -12.92
N ASN A 115 -6.12 10.19 -13.68
CA ASN A 115 -7.03 9.53 -14.61
C ASN A 115 -6.21 9.08 -15.84
N THR A 116 -5.43 8.01 -15.71
CA THR A 116 -4.77 7.37 -16.84
C THR A 116 -5.53 6.08 -17.17
N THR A 117 -6.35 6.15 -18.22
CA THR A 117 -6.92 4.97 -18.89
C THR A 117 -5.80 4.16 -19.52
N MET A 118 -5.17 3.27 -18.75
CA MET A 118 -4.23 2.27 -19.27
C MET A 118 -5.03 1.11 -19.86
N PHE A 119 -5.30 1.18 -21.16
CA PHE A 119 -5.51 0.00 -21.99
C PHE A 119 -4.19 -0.79 -22.04
N SER A 120 -3.92 -1.60 -21.02
CA SER A 120 -2.91 -2.65 -21.10
C SER A 120 -3.61 -4.00 -21.22
N LYS A 121 -3.67 -4.44 -22.48
CA LYS A 121 -3.95 -5.81 -22.91
C LYS A 121 -2.71 -6.64 -22.56
N THR A 122 -2.67 -7.16 -21.34
CA THR A 122 -1.74 -8.23 -20.97
C THR A 122 -2.52 -9.28 -20.20
N GLU A 123 -2.60 -10.44 -20.84
CA GLU A 123 -3.09 -11.70 -20.30
C GLU A 123 -2.25 -12.07 -19.05
N ASP A 124 -2.88 -12.79 -18.12
CA ASP A 124 -2.28 -13.42 -16.94
C ASP A 124 -1.81 -12.53 -15.77
N LYS A 125 -2.75 -11.79 -15.18
CA LYS A 125 -2.92 -11.66 -13.71
C LYS A 125 -4.20 -10.88 -13.41
N PRO A 126 -5.13 -11.37 -12.57
CA PRO A 126 -6.28 -10.56 -12.18
C PRO A 126 -5.76 -9.38 -11.35
N LYS A 127 -5.76 -8.19 -11.96
CA LYS A 127 -5.55 -6.91 -11.26
C LYS A 127 -6.50 -6.90 -10.06
N GLN A 128 -5.96 -7.15 -8.87
CA GLN A 128 -6.70 -7.03 -7.61
C GLN A 128 -7.04 -5.55 -7.42
N SER A 129 -8.16 -5.16 -8.03
CA SER A 129 -8.89 -3.96 -7.64
C SER A 129 -9.25 -4.15 -6.18
N ARG A 130 -8.59 -3.38 -5.30
CA ARG A 130 -8.71 -3.46 -3.84
C ARG A 130 -10.16 -3.33 -3.34
N GLY A 131 -11.08 -2.81 -4.16
CA GLY A 131 -12.52 -2.75 -3.86
C GLY A 131 -13.34 -3.97 -4.32
N THR A 132 -12.83 -4.76 -5.27
CA THR A 132 -13.53 -5.94 -5.81
C THR A 132 -13.40 -7.13 -4.86
N THR A 133 -12.27 -7.26 -4.17
CA THR A 133 -12.00 -8.42 -3.30
C THR A 133 -12.97 -8.52 -2.11
N TYR A 134 -13.30 -7.40 -1.46
CA TYR A 134 -14.23 -7.39 -0.32
C TYR A 134 -15.67 -7.69 -0.77
N LEU A 135 -16.11 -7.06 -1.85
CA LEU A 135 -17.45 -7.23 -2.41
C LEU A 135 -17.67 -8.69 -2.86
N SER A 136 -16.68 -9.27 -3.55
CA SER A 136 -16.72 -10.66 -4.00
C SER A 136 -16.75 -11.65 -2.83
N LYS A 137 -15.96 -11.42 -1.77
CA LYS A 137 -16.02 -12.22 -0.55
C LYS A 137 -17.40 -12.17 0.11
N ARG A 138 -17.99 -10.98 0.20
CA ARG A 138 -19.30 -10.78 0.81
C ARG A 138 -20.43 -11.36 -0.04
N LEU A 139 -20.37 -11.21 -1.37
CA LEU A 139 -21.29 -11.85 -2.30
C LEU A 139 -21.24 -13.38 -2.18
N LYS A 140 -20.04 -13.97 -2.12
CA LYS A 140 -19.89 -15.42 -1.94
C LYS A 140 -20.55 -15.95 -0.66
N ARG A 141 -20.52 -15.16 0.42
CA ARG A 141 -21.10 -15.53 1.72
C ARG A 141 -22.61 -15.30 1.78
N ASP A 142 -23.05 -14.10 1.39
CA ASP A 142 -24.42 -13.63 1.62
C ASP A 142 -25.35 -14.00 0.44
N ASN A 143 -24.84 -14.12 -0.80
CA ASN A 143 -25.62 -14.40 -2.01
C ASN A 143 -24.80 -15.23 -3.05
N PRO A 144 -24.63 -16.54 -2.82
CA PRO A 144 -23.75 -17.38 -3.63
C PRO A 144 -24.21 -17.53 -5.09
N GLU A 145 -25.52 -17.48 -5.37
CA GLU A 145 -26.04 -17.55 -6.74
C GLU A 145 -25.59 -16.38 -7.61
N LEU A 146 -25.60 -15.17 -7.05
CA LEU A 146 -25.13 -13.97 -7.74
C LEU A 146 -23.61 -13.98 -7.90
N PHE A 147 -22.88 -14.59 -6.96
CA PHE A 147 -21.45 -14.79 -7.09
C PHE A 147 -21.10 -15.71 -8.27
N SER A 148 -21.85 -16.79 -8.49
CA SER A 148 -21.64 -17.68 -9.64
C SER A 148 -21.79 -16.96 -10.97
N LYS A 149 -22.79 -16.08 -11.11
CA LYS A 149 -22.99 -15.24 -12.32
C LYS A 149 -21.88 -14.20 -12.53
N VAL A 150 -21.24 -13.76 -11.44
CA VAL A 150 -20.06 -12.88 -11.53
C VAL A 150 -18.82 -13.68 -11.93
N ALA A 151 -18.68 -14.90 -11.40
CA ALA A 151 -17.58 -15.80 -11.73
C ALA A 151 -17.64 -16.27 -13.20
N SER A 152 -18.84 -16.47 -13.76
CA SER A 152 -19.04 -16.77 -15.18
C SER A 152 -18.86 -15.55 -16.10
N GLY A 153 -18.75 -14.34 -15.54
CA GLY A 153 -18.61 -13.10 -16.30
C GLY A 153 -19.91 -12.54 -16.88
N GLU A 154 -21.06 -13.18 -16.64
CA GLU A 154 -22.38 -12.69 -17.06
C GLU A 154 -22.77 -11.38 -16.37
N LEU A 155 -22.32 -11.17 -15.13
CA LEU A 155 -22.58 -9.97 -14.35
C LEU A 155 -21.30 -9.34 -13.81
N SER A 156 -21.22 -8.02 -13.83
CA SER A 156 -20.20 -7.30 -13.08
C SER A 156 -20.44 -7.45 -11.57
N ALA A 157 -19.36 -7.59 -10.80
CA ALA A 157 -19.40 -7.63 -9.33
C ALA A 157 -20.21 -6.46 -8.75
N HIS A 158 -20.09 -5.26 -9.36
CA HIS A 158 -20.85 -4.08 -8.95
C HIS A 158 -22.37 -4.28 -9.12
N ARG A 159 -22.80 -4.80 -10.27
CA ARG A 159 -24.22 -5.03 -10.57
C ARG A 159 -24.80 -6.12 -9.67
N ALA A 160 -24.05 -7.20 -9.45
CA ALA A 160 -24.43 -8.25 -8.53
C ALA A 160 -24.59 -7.73 -7.09
N ALA A 161 -23.73 -6.81 -6.63
CA ALA A 161 -23.86 -6.23 -5.30
C ALA A 161 -25.04 -5.26 -5.14
N VAL A 162 -25.45 -4.58 -6.22
CA VAL A 162 -26.68 -3.77 -6.21
C VAL A 162 -27.91 -4.68 -6.13
N LEU A 163 -27.94 -5.76 -6.91
CA LEU A 163 -29.03 -6.76 -6.85
C LEU A 163 -29.11 -7.46 -5.48
N ALA A 164 -27.95 -7.77 -4.88
CA ALA A 164 -27.86 -8.37 -3.55
C ALA A 164 -28.21 -7.40 -2.40
N GLY A 165 -28.56 -6.13 -2.69
CA GLY A 165 -28.84 -5.11 -1.68
C GLY A 165 -27.64 -4.66 -0.86
N ILE A 166 -26.42 -5.13 -1.19
CA ILE A 166 -25.18 -4.79 -0.49
C ILE A 166 -24.80 -3.31 -0.74
N LYS A 167 -25.11 -2.81 -1.94
CA LYS A 167 -24.89 -1.41 -2.32
C LYS A 167 -26.18 -0.76 -2.81
N LYS A 168 -26.47 0.44 -2.33
CA LYS A 168 -27.57 1.26 -2.85
C LYS A 168 -27.18 1.85 -4.21
N PRO A 169 -28.07 1.81 -5.22
CA PRO A 169 -27.82 2.52 -6.47
C PRO A 169 -27.76 4.01 -6.18
N MET A 170 -26.70 4.67 -6.65
CA MET A 170 -26.55 6.12 -6.56
C MET A 170 -26.76 6.71 -7.95
N LEU A 171 -27.62 7.73 -8.03
CA LEU A 171 -27.79 8.55 -9.21
C LEU A 171 -27.02 9.84 -9.04
N GLN A 172 -26.05 10.11 -9.91
CA GLN A 172 -25.34 11.38 -9.90
C GLN A 172 -26.10 12.42 -10.73
N VAL A 173 -26.71 13.36 -10.02
CA VAL A 173 -27.46 14.47 -10.57
C VAL A 173 -26.57 15.73 -10.56
N ARG A 174 -26.66 16.51 -11.62
CA ARG A 174 -25.96 17.80 -11.74
C ARG A 174 -26.76 18.86 -11.01
N ALA A 175 -26.11 19.69 -10.19
CA ALA A 175 -26.79 20.72 -9.38
C ALA A 175 -26.85 22.08 -10.09
N ASP A 176 -26.06 22.26 -11.15
CA ASP A 176 -25.95 23.47 -11.96
C ASP A 176 -27.11 23.63 -12.96
N ASP A 177 -27.74 22.53 -13.36
CA ASP A 177 -28.79 22.52 -14.38
C ASP A 177 -29.97 21.65 -13.95
N LEU A 178 -31.09 22.32 -13.67
CA LEU A 178 -32.34 21.70 -13.23
C LEU A 178 -33.00 20.86 -14.33
N GLN A 179 -32.89 21.27 -15.61
CA GLN A 179 -33.48 20.51 -16.71
C GLN A 179 -32.73 19.20 -16.92
N ALA A 180 -31.40 19.25 -16.93
CA ALA A 180 -30.57 18.05 -17.01
C ALA A 180 -30.75 17.11 -15.80
N ALA A 181 -31.07 17.67 -14.62
CA ALA A 181 -31.41 16.89 -13.44
C ALA A 181 -32.75 16.16 -13.61
N LEU A 182 -33.80 16.85 -14.07
CA LEU A 182 -35.12 16.28 -14.30
C LEU A 182 -35.09 15.20 -15.39
N ASP A 183 -34.39 15.43 -16.50
CA ASP A 183 -34.24 14.43 -17.57
C ASP A 183 -33.59 13.14 -17.09
N LYS A 184 -32.62 13.23 -16.17
CA LYS A 184 -32.02 12.05 -15.55
C LYS A 184 -32.98 11.34 -14.61
N LEU A 185 -33.78 12.08 -13.84
CA LEU A 185 -34.76 11.50 -12.92
C LEU A 185 -35.89 10.80 -13.67
N LEU A 186 -36.37 11.38 -14.79
CA LEU A 186 -37.41 10.81 -15.64
C LEU A 186 -37.02 9.48 -16.31
N LYS A 187 -35.73 9.13 -16.34
CA LYS A 187 -35.28 7.79 -16.79
C LYS A 187 -35.57 6.69 -15.78
N TYR A 188 -35.74 7.04 -14.51
CA TYR A 188 -35.90 6.08 -13.41
C TYR A 188 -37.25 6.22 -12.69
N TYR A 189 -37.88 7.39 -12.73
CA TYR A 189 -39.13 7.70 -12.04
C TYR A 189 -40.15 8.26 -13.02
N SER A 190 -41.43 7.97 -12.77
CA SER A 190 -42.51 8.55 -13.58
C SER A 190 -42.76 10.02 -13.20
N LYS A 191 -43.37 10.79 -14.10
CA LYS A 191 -43.72 12.20 -13.85
C LYS A 191 -44.61 12.36 -12.61
N SER A 192 -45.55 11.44 -12.40
CA SER A 192 -46.45 11.45 -11.24
C SER A 192 -45.72 11.22 -9.93
N ASP A 193 -44.73 10.32 -9.90
CA ASP A 193 -43.96 10.03 -8.69
C ASP A 193 -43.10 11.23 -8.27
N ILE A 194 -42.54 11.93 -9.26
CA ILE A 194 -41.73 13.14 -9.01
C ILE A 194 -42.62 14.27 -8.50
N ALA A 195 -43.81 14.47 -9.08
CA ALA A 195 -44.76 15.48 -8.62
C ALA A 195 -45.22 15.21 -7.18
N ALA A 196 -45.60 13.96 -6.87
CA ALA A 196 -45.99 13.55 -5.52
C ALA A 196 -44.85 13.72 -4.51
N ALA A 197 -43.60 13.48 -4.92
CA ALA A 197 -42.44 13.69 -4.05
C ALA A 197 -42.22 15.18 -3.73
N ILE A 198 -42.44 16.08 -4.69
CA ILE A 198 -42.30 17.54 -4.47
C ILE A 198 -43.37 18.05 -3.48
N GLU A 199 -44.60 17.56 -3.58
CA GLU A 199 -45.70 17.97 -2.69
C GLU A 199 -45.48 17.54 -1.23
N ASN A 200 -44.72 16.48 -0.99
CA ASN A 200 -44.40 15.98 0.35
C ASN A 200 -43.16 16.64 0.99
N ILE A 201 -42.49 17.56 0.29
CA ILE A 201 -41.39 18.36 0.83
C ILE A 201 -41.99 19.67 1.37
N GLN A 202 -42.61 19.60 2.56
CA GLN A 202 -43.01 20.77 3.36
C GLN A 202 -42.09 20.91 4.58
#